data_AF-Q979N5-F1
#
_entry.id   AF-Q979N5-F1
#
_cell.length_a   1.000
_cell.length_b   1.000
_cell.length_c   1.000
_cell.angle_alpha   90.00
_cell.angle_beta   90.00
_cell.angle_gamma   90.00
#
_symmetry.space_group_name_H-M   'P 1'
#
loop_
_entity.id
_entity.type
_entity.pdbx_description
1 polymer ?
#
loop_
_entity_poly.entity_id
_entity_poly.type
_entity_poly.pdbx_seq_one_letter_code
_entity_poly.pdbx_strand_id
1 'polypeptide(L)'
;MYCGNMELCAMYNISIENLHPTTICVVMDKFLDSFAELLGVLEDQDQDELMDFISRYARTDEIRPEDKTVGFVVINSAKKMMSVSFSDIDENVKEKIREIIKPYRDSGYSVEADL
;
A
#
# COMPACT_ATOMS: atom_id res chain seq x y z
N MET A 1 4.59 20.95 -26.00
CA MET A 1 5.13 19.65 -25.56
C MET A 1 4.92 19.58 -24.06
N TYR A 2 3.88 18.89 -23.61
CA TYR A 2 3.76 18.55 -22.20
C TYR A 2 4.53 17.24 -22.02
N CYS A 3 5.75 17.33 -21.48
CA CYS A 3 6.42 16.16 -20.93
C CYS A 3 5.69 15.83 -19.62
N GLY A 4 4.65 14.99 -19.68
CA GLY A 4 4.08 14.41 -18.48
C GLY A 4 5.11 13.46 -17.88
N ASN A 5 5.56 13.72 -16.66
CA ASN A 5 6.34 12.75 -15.91
C ASN A 5 5.45 11.52 -15.67
N MET A 6 5.91 10.36 -16.11
CA MET A 6 5.28 9.06 -15.81
C MET A 6 5.34 8.84 -14.30
N GLU A 7 4.20 8.65 -13.64
CA GLU A 7 4.16 8.32 -12.22
C GLU A 7 3.97 6.82 -12.02
N LEU A 8 4.87 6.22 -11.23
CA LEU A 8 4.76 4.82 -10.81
C LEU A 8 3.98 4.79 -9.49
N CYS A 9 3.01 3.89 -9.37
CA CYS A 9 2.27 3.72 -8.12
C CYS A 9 2.09 2.25 -7.71
N ALA A 10 1.89 2.07 -6.41
CA ALA A 10 1.43 0.83 -5.81
C ALA A 10 -0.06 0.95 -5.50
N MET A 11 -0.84 -0.04 -5.91
CA MET A 11 -2.27 -0.11 -5.64
C MET A 11 -2.52 -0.85 -4.32
N TYR A 12 -3.17 -0.19 -3.38
CA TYR A 12 -3.62 -0.80 -2.13
C TYR A 12 -5.09 -1.22 -2.28
N ASN A 13 -5.42 -2.42 -1.84
CA ASN A 13 -6.78 -2.85 -1.56
C ASN A 13 -6.88 -3.18 -0.07
N ILE A 14 -7.53 -2.31 0.69
CA ILE A 14 -7.60 -2.36 2.15
C ILE A 14 -9.01 -2.77 2.56
N SER A 15 -9.10 -3.93 3.21
CA SER A 15 -10.34 -4.41 3.82
C SER A 15 -10.18 -4.46 5.34
N ILE A 16 -10.87 -3.55 6.04
CA ILE A 16 -10.96 -3.53 7.50
C ILE A 16 -12.33 -4.11 7.92
N GLU A 17 -12.37 -4.80 9.06
CA GLU A 17 -13.61 -5.36 9.60
C GLU A 17 -14.68 -4.26 9.77
N ASN A 18 -15.92 -4.55 9.35
CA ASN A 18 -17.06 -3.62 9.40
C ASN A 18 -16.91 -2.31 8.58
N LEU A 19 -15.86 -2.17 7.75
CA LEU A 19 -15.69 -1.05 6.82
C LEU A 19 -15.80 -1.52 5.36
N HIS A 20 -16.22 -0.61 4.48
CA HIS A 20 -16.21 -0.89 3.05
C HIS A 20 -14.76 -1.01 2.53
N PRO A 21 -14.44 -2.07 1.76
CA PRO A 21 -13.11 -2.20 1.15
C PRO A 21 -12.77 -0.95 0.34
N THR A 22 -11.57 -0.42 0.55
CA THR A 22 -11.11 0.79 -0.09
C THR A 22 -9.88 0.51 -0.93
N THR A 23 -9.85 1.09 -2.13
CA THR A 23 -8.72 0.95 -3.06
C THR A 23 -8.10 2.30 -3.33
N ILE A 24 -6.78 2.42 -3.14
CA ILE A 24 -6.03 3.65 -3.39
C ILE A 24 -4.77 3.38 -4.19
N CYS A 25 -4.32 4.37 -4.96
CA CYS A 25 -3.03 4.38 -5.64
C CYS A 25 -2.09 5.27 -4.83
N VAL A 26 -0.95 4.73 -4.42
CA VAL A 26 0.10 5.46 -3.67
C VAL A 26 1.34 5.54 -4.56
N VAL A 27 1.81 6.76 -4.82
CA VAL A 27 3.03 6.99 -5.61
C VAL A 27 4.24 6.30 -4.96
N MET A 28 5.15 5.76 -5.78
CA MET A 28 6.26 4.95 -5.27
C MET A 28 7.16 5.68 -4.26
N ASP A 29 7.33 6.99 -4.41
CA ASP A 29 8.12 7.81 -3.48
C ASP A 29 7.55 7.84 -2.06
N LYS A 30 6.23 7.63 -1.92
CA LYS A 30 5.53 7.59 -0.62
C LYS A 30 5.20 6.16 -0.18
N PHE A 31 5.45 5.17 -1.02
CA PHE A 31 4.99 3.81 -0.79
C PHE A 31 5.55 3.23 0.52
N LEU A 32 6.86 3.31 0.75
CA LEU A 32 7.48 2.72 1.93
C LEU A 32 6.95 3.34 3.23
N ASP A 33 6.79 4.65 3.27
CA ASP A 33 6.24 5.37 4.43
C ASP A 33 4.79 4.97 4.67
N SER A 34 3.96 4.97 3.62
CA SER A 34 2.56 4.54 3.71
C SER A 34 2.43 3.07 4.12
N PHE A 35 3.35 2.21 3.67
CA PHE A 35 3.32 0.78 3.98
C PHE A 35 3.75 0.51 5.43
N ALA A 36 4.69 1.28 5.97
CA ALA A 36 5.05 1.20 7.38
C ALA A 36 3.91 1.70 8.27
N GLU A 37 3.25 2.81 7.89
CA GLU A 37 2.21 3.42 8.71
C GLU A 37 0.89 2.62 8.72
N LEU A 38 0.57 1.95 7.60
CA LEU A 38 -0.68 1.21 7.46
C LEU A 38 -0.92 0.20 8.58
N LEU A 39 0.12 -0.37 9.22
CA LEU A 39 -0.07 -1.29 10.34
C LEU A 39 -0.84 -0.66 11.50
N GLY A 40 -0.51 0.59 11.88
CA GLY A 40 -1.20 1.29 12.95
C GLY A 40 -2.69 1.50 12.64
N VAL A 41 -2.99 1.93 11.40
CA VAL A 41 -4.36 2.12 10.90
C VAL A 41 -5.19 0.84 11.01
N LEU A 42 -4.57 -0.32 10.73
CA LEU A 42 -5.25 -1.60 10.78
C LEU A 42 -5.48 -2.11 12.20
N GLU A 43 -4.62 -1.72 13.14
CA GLU A 43 -4.71 -2.08 14.56
C GLU A 43 -5.78 -1.25 15.27
N ASP A 44 -5.92 0.03 14.93
CA ASP A 44 -6.93 0.92 15.51
C ASP A 44 -8.35 0.58 15.03
N GLN A 45 -8.48 0.00 13.83
CA GLN A 45 -9.77 -0.33 13.19
C GLN A 45 -10.74 0.86 13.09
N ASP A 46 -10.21 2.08 13.12
CA ASP A 46 -10.97 3.31 13.07
C ASP A 46 -11.14 3.77 11.61
N GLN A 47 -12.38 4.15 11.25
CA GLN A 47 -12.67 4.70 9.95
C GLN A 47 -11.99 6.05 9.74
N ASP A 48 -11.90 6.88 10.77
CA ASP A 48 -11.30 8.22 10.67
C ASP A 48 -9.79 8.11 10.42
N GLU A 49 -9.10 7.19 11.09
CA GLU A 49 -7.67 6.90 10.84
C GLU A 49 -7.44 6.36 9.42
N LEU A 50 -8.34 5.50 8.91
CA LEU A 50 -8.28 5.03 7.52
C LEU A 50 -8.46 6.20 6.54
N MET A 51 -9.39 7.11 6.81
CA MET A 51 -9.63 8.28 5.96
C MET A 51 -8.44 9.26 5.99
N ASP A 52 -7.82 9.46 7.16
CA ASP A 52 -6.62 10.28 7.31
C ASP A 52 -5.40 9.66 6.61
N PHE A 53 -5.27 8.33 6.67
CA PHE A 53 -4.28 7.60 5.89
C PHE A 53 -4.48 7.79 4.38
N ILE A 54 -5.71 7.60 3.90
CA ILE A 54 -6.07 7.81 2.49
C ILE A 54 -5.77 9.25 2.07
N SER A 55 -6.15 10.25 2.87
CA SER A 55 -5.94 11.64 2.51
C SER A 55 -4.46 12.03 2.41
N ARG A 56 -3.57 11.37 3.17
CA ARG A 56 -2.13 11.66 3.15
C ARG A 56 -1.39 10.97 2.00
N TYR A 57 -1.79 9.74 1.67
CA TYR A 57 -1.03 8.88 0.78
C TYR A 57 -1.69 8.60 -0.57
N ALA A 58 -3.02 8.65 -0.65
CA ALA A 58 -3.70 8.42 -1.92
C ALA A 58 -3.40 9.57 -2.88
N ARG A 59 -3.10 9.20 -4.12
CA ARG A 59 -3.00 10.16 -5.21
C ARG A 59 -4.37 10.77 -5.48
N THR A 60 -4.45 12.09 -5.46
CA THR A 60 -5.66 12.86 -5.74
C THR A 60 -5.72 13.36 -7.19
N ASP A 61 -4.59 13.28 -7.90
CA ASP A 61 -4.47 13.73 -9.28
C ASP A 61 -5.09 12.72 -10.26
N GLU A 62 -5.54 13.23 -11.41
CA GLU A 62 -6.12 12.41 -12.48
C GLU A 62 -5.10 11.36 -12.96
N ILE A 63 -5.49 10.08 -12.93
CA ILE A 63 -4.70 8.98 -13.47
C ILE A 63 -4.60 9.14 -14.97
N ARG A 64 -3.37 9.27 -15.48
CA ARG A 64 -3.08 9.43 -16.89
C ARG A 64 -2.80 8.08 -17.55
N PRO A 65 -3.00 7.96 -18.87
CA PRO A 65 -2.69 6.73 -19.60
C PRO A 65 -1.23 6.28 -19.50
N GLU A 66 -0.30 7.21 -19.23
CA GLU A 66 1.12 6.92 -19.12
C GLU A 66 1.51 6.39 -17.73
N ASP A 67 0.66 6.56 -16.71
CA ASP A 67 0.94 6.11 -15.36
C ASP A 67 0.95 4.58 -15.29
N LYS A 68 1.84 4.03 -14.45
CA LYS A 68 2.00 2.57 -14.34
C LYS A 68 1.86 2.11 -12.91
N THR A 69 1.03 1.09 -12.71
CA THR A 69 1.01 0.32 -11.48
C THR A 69 2.16 -0.68 -11.49
N VAL A 70 3.07 -0.54 -10.53
CA VAL A 70 4.26 -1.41 -10.40
C VAL A 70 4.15 -2.40 -9.24
N GLY A 71 3.12 -2.25 -8.40
CA GLY A 71 2.85 -3.20 -7.34
C GLY A 71 1.44 -3.13 -6.80
N PHE A 72 1.09 -4.17 -6.05
CA PHE A 72 -0.19 -4.38 -5.42
C PHE A 72 0.03 -4.78 -3.96
N VAL A 73 -0.69 -4.13 -3.06
CA VAL A 73 -0.82 -4.52 -1.66
C VAL A 73 -2.28 -4.84 -1.41
N VAL A 74 -2.58 -6.13 -1.20
CA VAL A 74 -3.93 -6.57 -0.84
C VAL A 74 -3.91 -6.95 0.62
N ILE A 75 -4.78 -6.35 1.42
CA ILE A 75 -4.87 -6.65 2.83
C ILE A 75 -6.29 -6.83 3.30
N ASN A 76 -6.47 -7.83 4.16
CA ASN A 76 -7.70 -8.10 4.87
C ASN A 76 -7.40 -8.23 6.36
N SER A 77 -7.76 -7.22 7.16
CA SER A 77 -7.48 -7.22 8.60
C SER A 77 -8.30 -8.25 9.35
N ALA A 78 -9.58 -8.43 8.98
CA ALA A 78 -10.47 -9.42 9.58
C ALA A 78 -9.94 -10.86 9.45
N LYS A 79 -9.30 -11.17 8.32
CA LYS A 79 -8.66 -12.48 8.06
C LYS A 79 -7.18 -12.52 8.46
N LYS A 80 -6.60 -11.40 8.91
CA LYS A 80 -5.15 -11.23 9.11
C LYS A 80 -4.32 -11.77 7.94
N MET A 81 -4.67 -11.37 6.72
CA MET A 81 -3.93 -11.75 5.51
C MET A 81 -3.45 -10.52 4.76
N MET A 82 -2.23 -10.59 4.26
CA MET A 82 -1.62 -9.58 3.40
C MET A 82 -0.90 -10.24 2.24
N SER A 83 -1.08 -9.71 1.04
CA SER A 83 -0.30 -10.04 -0.14
C SER A 83 0.37 -8.78 -0.66
N VAL A 84 1.67 -8.85 -0.89
CA VAL A 84 2.50 -7.77 -1.42
C VAL A 84 3.15 -8.28 -2.69
N SER A 85 2.83 -7.69 -3.83
CA SER A 85 3.37 -8.08 -5.14
C SER A 85 3.95 -6.87 -5.83
N PHE A 86 5.22 -6.94 -6.25
CA PHE A 86 5.88 -5.90 -7.02
C PHE A 86 6.60 -6.51 -8.23
N SER A 87 6.61 -5.78 -9.33
CA SER A 87 7.40 -6.12 -10.51
C SER A 87 8.40 -5.01 -10.79
N ASP A 88 9.62 -5.39 -11.19
CA ASP A 88 10.65 -4.46 -11.65
C ASP A 88 11.05 -3.34 -10.65
N ILE A 89 11.10 -3.66 -9.35
CA ILE A 89 11.66 -2.77 -8.31
C ILE A 89 13.11 -3.13 -7.96
N ASP A 90 13.89 -2.14 -7.52
CA ASP A 90 15.28 -2.33 -7.13
C ASP A 90 15.42 -3.16 -5.84
N GLU A 91 16.55 -3.85 -5.68
CA GLU A 91 16.78 -4.75 -4.55
C GLU A 91 16.74 -4.03 -3.19
N ASN A 92 17.15 -2.76 -3.14
CA ASN A 92 17.11 -1.97 -1.91
C ASN A 92 15.66 -1.65 -1.49
N VAL A 93 14.75 -1.39 -2.44
CA VAL A 93 13.31 -1.30 -2.14
C VAL A 93 12.76 -2.65 -1.69
N LYS A 94 13.17 -3.77 -2.31
CA LYS A 94 12.76 -5.12 -1.87
C LYS A 94 13.19 -5.41 -0.43
N GLU A 95 14.42 -5.06 -0.06
CA GLU A 95 14.92 -5.22 1.32
C GLU A 95 14.08 -4.42 2.32
N LYS A 96 13.79 -3.15 2.02
CA LYS A 96 12.94 -2.31 2.88
C LYS A 96 11.52 -2.85 3.01
N ILE A 97 10.93 -3.36 1.94
CA ILE A 97 9.62 -4.02 1.99
C ILE A 97 9.69 -5.23 2.94
N ARG A 98 10.72 -6.08 2.81
CA ARG A 98 10.89 -7.24 3.70
C ARG A 98 11.07 -6.83 5.16
N GLU A 99 11.71 -5.70 5.44
CA GLU A 99 11.83 -5.17 6.80
C GLU A 99 10.47 -4.71 7.35
N ILE A 100 9.72 -3.94 6.57
CA ILE A 100 8.38 -3.44 6.96
C ILE A 100 7.39 -4.60 7.16
N ILE A 101 7.51 -5.69 6.40
CA ILE A 101 6.67 -6.90 6.53
C ILE A 101 6.84 -7.60 7.89
N LYS A 102 8.00 -7.48 8.55
CA LYS A 102 8.26 -8.20 9.82
C LYS A 102 7.24 -7.82 10.91
N PRO A 103 7.01 -6.53 11.23
CA PRO A 103 5.94 -6.10 12.13
C PRO A 103 4.56 -6.68 11.82
N TYR A 104 4.16 -6.74 10.55
CA TYR A 104 2.88 -7.34 10.17
C TYR A 104 2.78 -8.82 10.56
N ARG A 105 3.85 -9.58 10.31
CA ARG A 105 3.93 -10.99 10.71
C ARG A 105 3.89 -11.14 12.23
N ASP A 106 4.58 -10.26 12.94
CA ASP A 106 4.61 -10.25 14.42
C ASP A 106 3.24 -9.89 15.02
N SER A 107 2.46 -9.01 14.37
CA SER A 107 1.04 -8.72 14.70
C SER A 107 0.06 -9.83 14.26
N GLY A 108 0.58 -10.93 13.68
CA GLY A 108 -0.16 -12.15 13.36
C GLY A 108 -0.74 -12.21 11.96
N TYR A 109 -0.29 -11.36 11.03
CA TYR A 109 -0.69 -11.47 9.63
C TYR A 109 0.05 -12.60 8.91
N SER A 110 -0.68 -13.37 8.12
CA SER A 110 -0.09 -14.21 7.07
C SER A 110 0.28 -13.32 5.88
N VAL A 111 1.59 -13.09 5.71
CA VAL A 111 2.10 -12.21 4.65
C VAL A 111 2.74 -13.00 3.51
N GLU A 112 2.16 -12.92 2.32
CA GLU A 112 2.72 -13.41 1.07
C GLU A 112 3.44 -12.26 0.35
N ALA A 113 4.69 -12.45 -0.04
CA ALA A 113 5.50 -11.43 -0.70
C ALA A 113 6.11 -11.97 -1.99
N ASP A 114 5.79 -11.35 -3.12
CA ASP A 114 6.32 -11.62 -4.45
C ASP A 114 7.05 -10.36 -4.96
N LEU A 115 8.39 -10.35 -4.90
CA LEU A 115 9.23 -9.15 -5.04
C LEU A 115 10.30 -9.28 -6.12
#